data_AF-A0AAW5EQU5-F1
#
_entry.id   AF-A0AAW5EQU5-F1
#
_cell.length_a   1.000
_cell.length_b   1.000
_cell.length_c   1.000
_cell.angle_alpha   90.00
_cell.angle_beta   90.00
_cell.angle_gamma   90.00
#
_symmetry.space_group_name_H-M   'P 1'
#
loop_
_entity.id
_entity.type
_entity.pdbx_description
1 polymer ?
#
loop_
_entity_poly.entity_id
_entity_poly.type
_entity_poly.pdbx_seq_one_letter_code
_entity_poly.pdbx_strand_id
1 'polypeptide(L)'
;MRHIHTLGWTFDWLGSLYLGGMMVMACAQGAGAAATQSVWCSISDPASQQIFISTPYSLPMTSRMAVYAYGGRFARTVNLRFGMHVVLEGAYCHAFPTRHRAATAHADLIAHMAERNFRIVPVGIF
;
A
#
# COMPACT_ATOMS: atom_id res chain seq x y z
N MET A 1 4.01 -39.15 63.00
CA MET A 1 5.21 -38.30 63.20
C MET A 1 6.48 -39.13 62.94
N ARG A 2 7.19 -38.86 61.84
CA ARG A 2 8.67 -38.85 61.68
C ARG A 2 9.04 -38.85 60.20
N HIS A 3 9.70 -37.77 59.78
CA HIS A 3 10.53 -37.68 58.58
C HIS A 3 11.78 -38.58 58.71
N ILE A 4 12.41 -38.92 57.57
CA ILE A 4 13.86 -39.06 57.25
C ILE A 4 13.91 -39.77 55.87
N HIS A 5 14.08 -39.11 54.71
CA HIS A 5 15.28 -38.59 54.02
C HIS A 5 16.42 -39.59 53.65
N THR A 6 16.73 -39.63 52.34
CA THR A 6 18.03 -39.89 51.66
C THR A 6 18.59 -41.32 51.70
N LEU A 7 19.35 -41.90 50.76
CA LEU A 7 20.13 -41.54 49.56
C LEU A 7 20.01 -42.75 48.59
N GLY A 8 20.12 -42.62 47.27
CA GLY A 8 21.44 -42.59 46.64
C GLY A 8 21.33 -42.87 45.14
N TRP A 9 22.06 -42.06 44.39
CA TRP A 9 22.17 -42.06 42.94
C TRP A 9 23.09 -43.19 42.46
N THR A 10 22.67 -43.89 41.41
CA THR A 10 23.54 -44.61 40.46
C THR A 10 22.91 -44.43 39.08
N PHE A 11 23.22 -43.35 38.38
CA PHE A 11 24.22 -43.27 37.30
C PHE A 11 23.95 -44.27 36.16
N ASP A 12 23.30 -43.70 35.14
CA ASP A 12 23.34 -44.00 33.70
C ASP A 12 24.27 -45.12 33.24
N TRP A 13 23.71 -46.07 32.48
CA TRP A 13 24.34 -46.58 31.27
C TRP A 13 23.27 -47.10 30.28
N LEU A 14 23.21 -46.43 29.12
CA LEU A 14 22.79 -46.92 27.79
C LEU A 14 21.40 -47.54 27.60
N GLY A 15 20.53 -46.81 26.90
CA GLY A 15 19.33 -47.41 26.32
C GLY A 15 18.58 -46.52 25.32
N SER A 16 19.05 -46.50 24.08
CA SER A 16 18.25 -46.28 22.86
C SER A 16 17.55 -44.93 22.63
N LEU A 17 18.25 -44.08 21.88
CA LEU A 17 17.78 -43.40 20.66
C LEU A 17 16.36 -43.77 20.18
N TYR A 18 15.38 -42.92 20.46
CA TYR A 18 14.25 -42.67 19.54
C TYR A 18 13.85 -41.19 19.63
N LEU A 19 14.70 -40.34 19.04
CA LEU A 19 14.32 -39.01 18.57
C LEU A 19 13.35 -39.19 17.39
N GLY A 20 12.08 -39.46 17.72
CA GLY A 20 10.95 -39.33 16.79
C GLY A 20 10.67 -37.85 16.56
N GLY A 21 11.48 -37.22 15.71
CA GLY A 21 11.31 -35.84 15.31
C GLY A 21 9.97 -35.64 14.62
N MET A 22 8.99 -35.07 15.33
CA MET A 22 7.87 -34.40 14.70
C MET A 22 8.43 -33.14 14.02
N MET A 23 8.83 -33.27 12.75
CA MET A 23 8.95 -32.11 11.87
C MET A 23 7.55 -31.51 11.73
N VAL A 24 7.26 -30.51 12.56
CA VAL A 24 6.18 -29.57 12.29
C VAL A 24 6.57 -28.86 11.00
N MET A 25 6.02 -29.33 9.89
CA MET A 25 6.14 -28.67 8.60
C MET A 25 5.36 -27.36 8.70
N ALA A 26 6.02 -26.33 9.20
CA ALA A 26 5.53 -24.97 9.13
C ALA A 26 5.48 -24.62 7.64
N CYS A 27 4.31 -24.77 7.04
CA CYS A 27 3.98 -24.14 5.78
C CYS A 27 4.10 -22.63 6.02
N ALA A 28 5.31 -22.09 5.86
CA ALA A 28 5.51 -20.67 5.65
C ALA A 28 4.84 -20.36 4.32
N GLN A 29 3.54 -20.10 4.38
CA GLN A 29 2.81 -19.41 3.33
C GLN A 29 3.38 -18.00 3.31
N GLY A 30 4.52 -17.85 2.64
CA GLY A 30 4.88 -16.59 2.01
C GLY A 30 3.78 -16.33 0.99
N ALA A 31 2.67 -15.74 1.43
CA ALA A 31 1.75 -15.07 0.55
C ALA A 31 2.61 -14.06 -0.20
N GLY A 32 3.03 -14.42 -1.42
CA GLY A 32 3.82 -13.55 -2.26
C GLY A 32 3.04 -12.24 -2.37
N ALA A 33 3.54 -11.19 -1.71
CA ALA A 33 2.88 -9.90 -1.74
C ALA A 33 2.69 -9.54 -3.21
N ALA A 34 1.43 -9.47 -3.66
CA ALA A 34 1.14 -9.16 -5.04
C ALA A 34 1.88 -7.87 -5.40
N ALA A 35 2.63 -7.88 -6.51
CA ALA A 35 3.40 -6.70 -6.90
C ALA A 35 2.47 -5.48 -6.93
N THR A 36 2.79 -4.47 -6.13
CA THR A 36 2.01 -3.23 -6.05
C THR A 36 2.70 -2.11 -6.82
N GLN A 37 1.89 -1.26 -7.44
CA GLN A 37 2.28 0.05 -7.97
C GLN A 37 1.72 1.15 -7.09
N SER A 38 2.30 2.35 -7.17
CA SER A 38 1.78 3.54 -6.50
C SER A 38 1.16 4.47 -7.53
N VAL A 39 -0.04 4.97 -7.25
CA VAL A 39 -0.87 5.73 -8.19
C VAL A 39 -1.40 6.99 -7.53
N TRP A 40 -1.40 8.12 -8.23
CA TRP A 40 -2.11 9.33 -7.84
C TRP A 40 -2.74 9.95 -9.08
N CYS A 41 -3.73 10.82 -8.89
CA CYS A 41 -4.48 11.42 -9.98
C CYS A 41 -4.49 12.94 -9.86
N SER A 42 -4.58 13.61 -11.00
CA SER A 42 -4.59 15.06 -11.07
C SER A 42 -5.50 15.57 -12.19
N ILE A 43 -6.22 16.66 -11.93
CA ILE A 43 -6.99 17.43 -12.91
C ILE A 43 -6.59 18.89 -12.74
N SER A 44 -6.09 19.51 -13.81
CA SER A 44 -5.91 20.96 -13.86
C SER A 44 -7.16 21.64 -14.40
N ASP A 45 -7.54 22.75 -13.77
CA ASP A 45 -8.48 23.73 -14.29
C ASP A 45 -7.74 25.06 -14.50
N PRO A 46 -7.26 25.32 -15.73
CA PRO A 46 -6.56 26.57 -16.04
C PRO A 46 -7.43 27.82 -15.89
N ALA A 47 -8.76 27.71 -16.09
CA ALA A 47 -9.65 28.86 -16.01
C ALA A 47 -9.74 29.41 -14.59
N SER A 48 -9.78 28.52 -13.60
CA SER A 48 -9.82 28.88 -12.18
C SER A 48 -8.43 28.85 -11.51
N GLN A 49 -7.36 28.64 -12.27
CA GLN A 49 -5.98 28.47 -11.79
C GLN A 49 -5.89 27.45 -10.64
N GLN A 50 -6.54 26.31 -10.80
CA GLN A 50 -6.59 25.26 -9.78
C GLN A 50 -6.05 23.94 -10.31
N ILE A 51 -5.42 23.17 -9.43
CA ILE A 51 -5.13 21.77 -9.69
C ILE A 51 -5.66 20.92 -8.55
N PHE A 52 -6.55 20.01 -8.89
CA PHE A 52 -7.03 18.97 -8.01
C PHE A 52 -6.03 17.81 -8.05
N ILE A 53 -5.58 17.33 -6.91
CA ILE A 53 -4.59 16.24 -6.84
C ILE A 53 -4.89 15.30 -5.67
N SER A 54 -4.78 13.99 -5.90
CA SER A 54 -4.91 12.98 -4.85
C SER A 54 -3.56 12.54 -4.29
N THR A 55 -3.55 12.06 -3.06
CA THR A 55 -2.35 11.48 -2.46
C THR A 55 -1.99 10.14 -3.12
N PRO A 56 -0.69 9.80 -3.24
CA PRO A 56 -0.26 8.49 -3.73
C PRO A 56 -0.89 7.32 -2.94
N TYR A 57 -1.50 6.39 -3.67
CA TYR A 57 -2.19 5.21 -3.17
C TYR A 57 -1.64 3.93 -3.83
N SER A 58 -1.57 2.83 -3.08
CA SER A 58 -1.06 1.56 -3.61
C SER A 58 -2.15 0.74 -4.30
N LEU A 59 -1.89 0.31 -5.53
CA LEU A 59 -2.76 -0.59 -6.30
C LEU A 59 -1.98 -1.83 -6.75
N PRO A 60 -2.64 -2.96 -7.04
CA PRO A 60 -2.00 -4.08 -7.73
C PRO A 60 -1.42 -3.64 -9.09
N MET A 61 -0.17 -4.03 -9.37
CA MET A 61 0.58 -3.62 -10.56
C MET A 61 -0.06 -4.13 -11.87
N THR A 62 -0.82 -5.22 -11.80
CA THR A 62 -1.43 -5.88 -12.96
C THR A 62 -2.76 -5.26 -13.40
N SER A 63 -3.31 -4.25 -12.71
CA SER A 63 -4.69 -3.81 -12.93
C SER A 63 -4.79 -2.41 -13.55
N ARG A 64 -4.75 -2.33 -14.90
CA ARG A 64 -5.13 -1.10 -15.63
C ARG A 64 -6.56 -0.68 -15.30
N MET A 65 -7.46 -1.64 -15.17
CA MET A 65 -8.86 -1.38 -14.79
C MET A 65 -8.98 -0.77 -13.40
N ALA A 66 -8.14 -1.16 -12.43
CA ALA A 66 -8.13 -0.51 -11.12
C ALA A 66 -7.66 0.95 -11.21
N VAL A 67 -6.68 1.25 -12.06
CA VAL A 67 -6.22 2.64 -12.29
C VAL A 67 -7.34 3.48 -12.92
N TYR A 68 -8.02 2.96 -13.94
CA TYR A 68 -9.17 3.65 -14.56
C TYR A 68 -10.33 3.83 -13.58
N ALA A 69 -10.69 2.80 -12.81
CA ALA A 69 -11.73 2.90 -11.80
C ALA A 69 -11.38 3.91 -10.70
N TYR A 70 -10.12 3.97 -10.28
CA TYR A 70 -9.62 4.96 -9.34
C TYR A 70 -9.72 6.38 -9.92
N GLY A 71 -9.36 6.56 -11.19
CA GLY A 71 -9.51 7.83 -11.91
C GLY A 71 -10.96 8.29 -12.04
N GLY A 72 -11.89 7.38 -12.32
CA GLY A 72 -13.32 7.70 -12.37
C GLY A 72 -13.89 8.14 -11.02
N ARG A 73 -13.46 7.50 -9.92
CA ARG A 73 -13.83 7.94 -8.55
C ARG A 73 -13.26 9.31 -8.20
N PHE A 74 -12.02 9.57 -8.61
CA PHE A 74 -11.40 10.88 -8.46
C PHE A 74 -12.17 11.96 -9.22
N ALA A 75 -12.43 11.75 -10.52
CA ALA A 75 -13.19 12.68 -11.36
C ALA A 75 -14.60 12.93 -10.80
N ARG A 76 -15.28 11.87 -10.35
CA ARG A 76 -16.59 11.98 -9.67
C ARG A 76 -16.50 12.85 -8.41
N THR A 77 -15.48 12.64 -7.57
CA THR A 77 -15.29 13.44 -6.36
C THR A 77 -15.03 14.90 -6.71
N VAL A 78 -14.21 15.15 -7.74
CA VAL A 78 -13.91 16.52 -8.19
C VAL A 78 -15.18 17.23 -8.69
N ASN A 79 -15.98 16.54 -9.52
CA ASN A 79 -17.24 17.07 -10.02
C ASN A 79 -18.23 17.36 -8.88
N LEU A 80 -18.44 16.41 -7.96
CA LEU A 80 -19.44 16.53 -6.89
C LEU A 80 -19.04 17.55 -5.83
N ARG A 81 -17.77 17.58 -5.42
CA ARG A 81 -17.31 18.41 -4.29
C ARG A 81 -16.98 19.84 -4.71
N PHE A 82 -16.55 20.05 -5.94
CA PHE A 82 -16.06 21.35 -6.41
C PHE A 82 -16.88 21.92 -7.58
N GLY A 83 -17.99 21.27 -7.97
CA GLY A 83 -18.87 21.76 -9.03
C GLY A 83 -18.25 21.71 -10.43
N MET A 84 -17.26 20.82 -10.63
CA MET A 84 -16.60 20.65 -11.91
C MET A 84 -17.41 19.74 -12.85
N HIS A 85 -17.09 19.80 -14.15
CA HIS A 85 -17.73 18.98 -15.19
C HIS A 85 -16.69 18.23 -16.03
N VAL A 86 -15.77 17.51 -15.38
CA VAL A 86 -14.80 16.67 -16.09
C VAL A 86 -15.42 15.32 -16.50
N VAL A 87 -14.90 14.74 -17.58
CA VAL A 87 -15.28 13.41 -18.05
C VAL A 87 -14.90 12.35 -17.00
N LEU A 88 -15.69 11.29 -16.83
CA LEU A 88 -15.37 10.27 -15.80
C LEU A 88 -14.36 9.22 -16.27
N GLU A 89 -14.21 9.04 -17.58
CA GLU A 89 -13.36 8.02 -18.21
C GLU A 89 -11.99 8.58 -18.66
N GLY A 90 -11.63 9.77 -18.17
CA GLY A 90 -10.36 10.41 -18.51
C GLY A 90 -9.14 9.72 -17.87
N ALA A 91 -7.99 9.83 -18.54
CA ALA A 91 -6.70 9.37 -18.05
C ALA A 91 -6.11 10.36 -17.03
N TYR A 92 -6.73 10.48 -15.86
CA TYR A 92 -6.31 11.43 -14.82
C TYR A 92 -5.20 10.91 -13.91
N CYS A 93 -4.93 9.61 -13.95
CA CYS A 93 -4.05 8.95 -12.98
C CYS A 93 -2.70 8.58 -13.57
N HIS A 94 -1.69 8.75 -12.74
CA HIS A 94 -0.29 8.47 -13.01
C HIS A 94 0.12 7.27 -12.16
N ALA A 95 0.66 6.24 -12.79
CA ALA A 95 1.05 5.01 -12.14
C ALA A 95 2.57 4.83 -12.17
N PHE A 96 3.13 4.44 -11.02
CA PHE A 96 4.57 4.33 -10.82
C PHE A 96 4.92 2.98 -10.20
N PRO A 97 6.05 2.37 -10.57
CA PRO A 97 6.45 1.06 -10.06
C PRO A 97 6.81 1.10 -8.56
N THR A 98 7.18 2.27 -8.01
CA THR A 98 7.56 2.40 -6.61
C THR A 98 6.91 3.63 -5.97
N ARG A 99 6.65 3.54 -4.65
CA ARG A 99 6.10 4.64 -3.86
C ARG A 99 6.99 5.88 -3.87
N HIS A 100 8.31 5.69 -3.83
CA HIS A 100 9.26 6.79 -3.87
C HIS A 100 9.13 7.59 -5.18
N ARG A 101 9.12 6.91 -6.34
CA ARG A 101 8.94 7.60 -7.64
C ARG A 101 7.60 8.32 -7.72
N ALA A 102 6.52 7.71 -7.22
CA ALA A 102 5.23 8.38 -7.17
C ALA A 102 5.26 9.64 -6.29
N ALA A 103 5.90 9.58 -5.12
CA ALA A 103 6.01 10.70 -4.21
C ALA A 103 6.86 11.85 -4.80
N THR A 104 7.99 11.53 -5.42
CA THR A 104 8.83 12.52 -6.12
C THR A 104 8.05 13.19 -7.23
N ALA A 105 7.45 12.42 -8.15
CA ALA A 105 6.68 13.00 -9.26
C ALA A 105 5.46 13.81 -8.79
N HIS A 106 4.82 13.40 -7.69
CA HIS A 106 3.72 14.15 -7.07
C HIS A 106 4.21 15.49 -6.48
N ALA A 107 5.35 15.49 -5.78
CA ALA A 107 5.95 16.70 -5.23
C ALA A 107 6.41 17.65 -6.35
N ASP A 108 7.03 17.12 -7.40
CA ASP A 108 7.49 17.89 -8.57
C ASP A 108 6.30 18.58 -9.27
N LEU A 109 5.18 17.88 -9.46
CA LEU A 109 3.97 18.47 -10.03
C LEU A 109 3.43 19.59 -9.13
N ILE A 110 3.37 19.38 -7.82
CA ILE A 110 2.91 20.41 -6.88
C ILE A 110 3.81 21.64 -6.95
N ALA A 111 5.13 21.48 -6.93
CA ALA A 111 6.09 22.57 -7.02
C ALA A 111 5.90 23.35 -8.33
N HIS A 112 5.84 22.64 -9.46
CA HIS A 112 5.67 23.24 -10.79
C HIS A 112 4.34 24.01 -10.95
N MET A 113 3.28 23.53 -10.30
CA MET A 113 1.99 24.21 -10.34
C MET A 113 1.98 25.41 -9.38
N ALA A 114 2.62 25.30 -8.22
CA ALA A 114 2.78 26.40 -7.28
C ALA A 114 3.60 27.55 -7.87
N GLU A 115 4.70 27.25 -8.59
CA GLU A 115 5.50 28.24 -9.34
C GLU A 115 4.67 29.02 -10.36
N ARG A 116 3.60 28.40 -10.89
CA ARG A 116 2.66 29.00 -11.83
C ARG A 116 1.43 29.61 -11.16
N ASN A 117 1.48 29.79 -9.83
CA ASN A 117 0.42 30.34 -9.00
C ASN A 117 -0.91 29.57 -9.06
N PHE A 118 -0.86 28.28 -9.41
CA PHE A 118 -2.04 27.43 -9.29
C PHE A 118 -2.32 27.11 -7.82
N ARG A 119 -3.58 27.24 -7.42
CA ARG A 119 -4.05 26.75 -6.13
C ARG A 119 -4.06 25.21 -6.17
N ILE A 120 -3.29 24.61 -5.26
CA ILE A 120 -3.25 23.16 -5.08
C ILE A 120 -4.43 22.75 -4.19
N VAL A 121 -5.31 21.89 -4.70
CA VAL A 121 -6.50 21.40 -4.01
C VAL A 121 -6.34 19.90 -3.76
N PRO A 122 -6.04 19.47 -2.52
CA PRO A 122 -5.95 18.05 -2.21
C PRO A 122 -7.34 17.41 -2.21
N VAL A 123 -7.46 16.26 -2.86
CA VAL A 123 -8.72 15.53 -3.00
C VAL A 123 -8.57 14.09 -2.52
N GLY A 124 -9.33 13.74 -1.49
CA GLY A 124 -9.52 12.34 -1.10
C GLY A 124 -10.41 11.63 -2.11
N ILE A 125 -10.11 10.36 -2.39
CA ILE A 125 -10.89 9.53 -3.31
C ILE A 125 -11.75 8.59 -2.47
N PHE A 126 -13.07 8.73 -2.60
CA PHE A 126 -14.08 7.93 -1.90
C PHE A 126 -14.78 6.98 -2.87
#